data_AF-A0A0P7CI11-F1
#
_entry.id   AF-A0A0P7CI11-F1
#
_cell.length_a   1.000
_cell.length_b   1.000
_cell.length_c   1.000
_cell.angle_alpha   90.00
_cell.angle_beta   90.00
_cell.angle_gamma   90.00
#
_symmetry.space_group_name_H-M   'P 1'
#
loop_
_entity.id
_entity.type
_entity.pdbx_description
1 polymer ?
#
loop_
_entity_poly.entity_id
_entity_poly.type
_entity_poly.pdbx_seq_one_letter_code
_entity_poly.pdbx_strand_id
1 'polypeptide(L)'
;MLRRRVVAAVNESALLPKWLTIALGYGPPSGLKGGGWLDTAASLAAYRVTYGVTDLVDALGTPPREGQRGPYAWYDELRTQLRTYQR
;
A
#
# COMPACT_ATOMS: atom_id res chain seq x y z
N MET A 1 7.22 -13.86 3.47
CA MET A 1 7.67 -14.07 2.07
C MET A 1 7.34 -12.89 1.16
N LEU A 2 6.09 -12.39 1.12
CA LEU A 2 5.70 -11.25 0.28
C LEU A 2 6.42 -9.94 0.67
N ARG A 3 6.51 -9.62 1.97
CA ARG A 3 7.25 -8.44 2.47
C ARG A 3 8.68 -8.36 1.96
N ARG A 4 9.41 -9.48 1.95
CA ARG A 4 10.79 -9.54 1.43
C ARG A 4 10.86 -9.30 -0.09
N ARG A 5 9.88 -9.78 -0.86
CA ARG A 5 9.81 -9.52 -2.31
C ARG A 5 9.49 -8.06 -2.64
N VAL A 6 8.58 -7.45 -1.89
CA VAL A 6 8.27 -6.02 -2.02
C VAL A 6 9.50 -5.17 -1.65
N VAL A 7 10.16 -5.49 -0.53
CA VAL A 7 11.39 -4.80 -0.10
C VAL A 7 12.51 -4.96 -1.14
N ALA A 8 12.68 -6.15 -1.73
CA ALA A 8 13.66 -6.36 -2.79
C ALA A 8 13.36 -5.53 -4.04
N ALA A 9 12.10 -5.51 -4.51
CA ALA A 9 11.70 -4.72 -5.67
C ALA A 9 11.88 -3.20 -5.45
N VAL A 10 11.59 -2.71 -4.25
CA VAL A 10 11.84 -1.30 -3.88
C VAL A 10 13.35 -1.01 -3.83
N ASN A 11 14.14 -1.89 -3.22
CA ASN A 11 15.59 -1.71 -3.08
C ASN A 11 16.36 -1.81 -4.40
N GLU A 12 15.86 -2.59 -5.37
CA GLU A 12 16.48 -2.78 -6.68
C GLU A 12 16.22 -1.63 -7.67
N SER A 13 15.51 -0.57 -7.26
CA SER A 13 15.07 0.51 -8.17
C SER A 13 14.28 -0.01 -9.39
N ALA A 14 13.68 -1.21 -9.27
CA ALA A 14 12.72 -1.68 -10.25
C ALA A 14 11.54 -0.71 -10.21
N LEU A 15 11.13 -0.19 -11.38
CA LEU A 15 10.04 0.77 -11.50
C LEU A 15 8.83 0.24 -10.72
N LEU A 16 8.51 0.91 -9.61
CA LEU A 16 7.37 0.52 -8.80
C LEU A 16 6.11 0.52 -9.67
N PRO A 17 5.16 -0.40 -9.43
CA PRO A 17 3.91 -0.39 -10.16
C PRO A 17 3.27 1.00 -10.04
N LYS A 18 2.77 1.54 -11.16
CA LYS A 18 2.22 2.90 -11.23
C LYS A 18 1.19 3.18 -10.13
N TRP A 19 0.33 2.21 -9.80
CA TRP A 19 -0.66 2.32 -8.72
C TRP A 19 -0.03 2.55 -7.34
N LEU A 20 1.16 2.00 -7.09
CA LEU A 20 1.87 2.14 -5.81
C LEU A 20 2.42 3.56 -5.68
N THR A 21 3.00 4.08 -6.76
CA THR A 21 3.49 5.47 -6.82
C THR A 21 2.35 6.49 -6.70
N ILE A 22 1.20 6.22 -7.30
CA ILE A 22 -0.01 7.05 -7.16
C ILE A 22 -0.48 7.05 -5.69
N ALA A 23 -0.44 5.89 -5.03
CA ALA A 23 -0.93 5.74 -3.66
C ALA A 23 -0.01 6.35 -2.59
N LEU A 24 1.30 6.13 -2.72
CA LEU A 24 2.31 6.35 -1.67
C LEU A 24 3.39 7.37 -2.05
N GLY A 25 3.36 7.90 -3.27
CA GLY A 25 4.44 8.70 -3.82
C GLY A 25 5.66 7.87 -4.24
N TYR A 26 6.71 8.55 -4.71
CA TYR A 26 7.93 7.91 -5.22
C TYR A 26 8.86 7.36 -4.12
N GLY A 27 8.61 7.70 -2.86
CA GLY A 27 9.43 7.26 -1.74
C GLY A 27 8.99 7.90 -0.42
N PRO A 28 9.62 7.52 0.70
CA PRO A 28 9.30 8.07 2.01
C PRO A 28 9.51 9.60 2.03
N PRO A 29 8.59 10.37 2.63
CA PRO A 29 8.79 11.80 2.80
C PRO A 29 10.08 12.11 3.55
N SER A 30 10.80 13.15 3.13
CA SER A 30 12.04 13.58 3.77
C SER A 30 11.82 13.86 5.26
N GLY A 31 12.50 13.12 6.14
CA GLY A 31 12.39 13.26 7.59
C GLY A 31 11.51 12.20 8.29
N LEU A 32 10.77 11.36 7.55
CA LEU A 32 10.11 10.19 8.12
C LEU A 32 11.01 8.96 8.04
N LYS A 33 10.93 8.07 9.05
CA LYS A 33 11.62 6.78 9.02
C LYS A 33 11.11 5.97 7.83
N GLY A 34 11.96 5.71 6.83
CA GLY A 34 11.61 4.95 5.61
C GLY A 34 11.00 3.56 5.87
N GLY A 35 11.19 2.99 7.07
CA GLY A 35 10.54 1.75 7.50
C GLY A 35 9.01 1.81 7.48
N GLY A 36 8.40 2.91 7.92
CA GLY A 36 6.94 3.04 7.95
C GLY A 36 6.34 3.07 6.53
N TRP A 37 7.00 3.76 5.61
CA TRP A 37 6.59 3.79 4.20
C TRP A 37 6.68 2.40 3.56
N LEU A 38 7.78 1.66 3.81
CA LEU A 38 7.98 0.30 3.31
C LEU A 38 6.95 -0.68 3.87
N ASP A 39 6.60 -0.55 5.15
CA ASP A 39 5.59 -1.40 5.79
C ASP A 39 4.20 -1.13 5.22
N THR A 40 3.83 0.14 5.01
CA THR A 40 2.58 0.49 4.32
C THR A 40 2.57 -0.01 2.87
N ALA A 41 3.66 0.14 2.12
CA ALA A 41 3.77 -0.37 0.74
C ALA A 41 3.59 -1.90 0.69
N ALA A 42 4.22 -2.63 1.61
CA ALA A 42 4.08 -4.09 1.70
C ALA A 42 2.67 -4.52 2.10
N SER A 43 2.05 -3.83 3.06
CA SER A 43 0.67 -4.09 3.49
C SER A 43 -0.33 -3.83 2.36
N LEU A 44 -0.17 -2.73 1.62
CA LEU A 44 -1.00 -2.40 0.47
C LEU A 44 -0.87 -3.42 -0.66
N ALA A 45 0.35 -3.85 -0.98
CA ALA A 45 0.57 -4.91 -1.96
C ALA A 45 -0.09 -6.23 -1.55
N ALA A 46 0.00 -6.60 -0.26
CA ALA A 46 -0.66 -7.78 0.28
C ALA A 46 -2.19 -7.69 0.22
N TYR A 47 -2.75 -6.51 0.52
CA TYR A 47 -4.18 -6.26 0.43
C TYR A 47 -4.70 -6.45 -1.01
N ARG A 48 -4.02 -5.84 -1.99
CA ARG A 48 -4.41 -5.95 -3.40
C ARG A 48 -4.37 -7.39 -3.91
N VAL A 49 -3.38 -8.17 -3.51
CA VAL A 49 -3.29 -9.60 -3.86
C VAL A 49 -4.42 -10.39 -3.19
N THR A 50 -4.67 -10.14 -1.89
CA THR A 50 -5.70 -10.85 -1.12
C THR A 50 -7.11 -10.63 -1.67
N TYR A 51 -7.42 -9.40 -2.09
CA TYR A 51 -8.76 -9.01 -2.54
C TYR A 51 -8.88 -8.83 -4.06
N GLY A 52 -7.84 -9.18 -4.83
CA GLY A 52 -7.85 -9.11 -6.29
C GLY A 52 -8.05 -7.68 -6.84
N VAL A 53 -7.50 -6.67 -6.16
CA VAL A 53 -7.64 -5.27 -6.59
C VAL A 53 -6.74 -5.01 -7.79
N THR A 54 -7.37 -4.69 -8.92
CA THR A 54 -6.70 -4.44 -10.21
C THR A 54 -6.76 -2.98 -10.67
N ASP A 55 -7.53 -2.13 -9.97
CA ASP A 55 -7.67 -0.71 -10.30
C ASP A 55 -6.30 0.01 -10.26
N LEU A 56 -6.00 0.78 -11.30
CA LEU A 56 -4.72 1.46 -11.48
C LEU A 56 -4.63 2.80 -10.74
N VAL A 57 -5.78 3.37 -10.36
CA VAL A 57 -5.91 4.69 -9.73
C VAL A 57 -6.29 4.52 -8.26
N ASP A 58 -7.29 3.68 -7.98
CA ASP A 58 -7.66 3.34 -6.61
C ASP A 58 -6.82 2.17 -6.10
N ALA A 59 -5.89 2.48 -5.20
CA ALA A 59 -4.99 1.51 -4.63
C ALA A 59 -5.70 0.42 -3.80
N LEU A 60 -6.83 0.76 -3.18
CA LEU A 60 -7.61 -0.13 -2.30
C LEU A 60 -8.86 -0.69 -2.99
N GLY A 61 -9.27 -0.08 -4.10
CA GLY A 61 -10.47 -0.47 -4.84
C GLY A 61 -11.75 -0.33 -4.01
N THR A 62 -12.79 -1.07 -4.42
CA THR A 62 -14.09 -1.01 -3.75
C THR A 62 -13.97 -1.42 -2.27
N PRO A 63 -14.44 -0.58 -1.33
CA PRO A 63 -14.38 -0.90 0.09
C PRO A 63 -15.14 -2.20 0.41
N PRO A 64 -14.61 -3.05 1.32
CA PRO A 64 -15.34 -4.18 1.84
C PRO A 64 -16.64 -3.74 2.53
N ARG A 65 -17.66 -4.60 2.54
CA ARG A 65 -18.90 -4.31 3.28
C ARG A 65 -18.62 -4.23 4.77
N GLU A 66 -19.28 -3.32 5.49
CA GLU A 66 -19.10 -3.10 6.95
C GLU A 66 -19.30 -4.38 7.78
N GLY A 67 -20.14 -5.32 7.33
CA GLY A 67 -20.32 -6.62 7.98
C GLY A 67 -19.08 -7.54 7.95
N GLN A 68 -18.09 -7.25 7.10
CA GLN A 68 -16.84 -8.00 6.99
C GLN A 68 -15.76 -7.34 7.86
N ARG A 69 -15.85 -7.52 9.19
CA ARG A 69 -15.01 -6.80 10.17
C ARG A 69 -13.51 -6.83 9.88
N GLY A 70 -12.95 -8.00 9.54
CA GLY A 70 -11.52 -8.15 9.25
C GLY A 70 -11.07 -7.37 8.00
N PRO A 71 -11.65 -7.64 6.82
CA PRO A 71 -11.39 -6.88 5.60
C PRO A 71 -11.60 -5.37 5.75
N TYR A 72 -12.69 -4.97 6.42
CA TYR A 72 -13.03 -3.56 6.62
C TYR A 72 -12.00 -2.83 7.52
N ALA A 73 -11.58 -3.47 8.62
CA ALA A 73 -10.57 -2.89 9.50
C ALA A 73 -9.23 -2.69 8.79
N TRP A 74 -8.81 -3.67 7.97
CA TRP A 74 -7.56 -3.56 7.20
C TRP A 74 -7.66 -2.45 6.13
N TYR A 75 -8.80 -2.36 5.45
CA TYR A 75 -9.06 -1.27 4.50
C TYR A 75 -8.95 0.10 5.17
N ASP A 76 -9.58 0.29 6.33
CA ASP A 76 -9.60 1.58 7.04
C ASP A 76 -8.21 1.96 7.60
N GLU A 77 -7.46 0.98 8.12
CA GLU A 77 -6.07 1.20 8.55
C GLU A 77 -5.20 1.65 7.38
N LEU A 78 -5.24 0.93 6.25
CA LEU A 78 -4.48 1.31 5.06
C LEU A 78 -4.90 2.69 4.55
N ARG A 79 -6.20 2.98 4.49
CA ARG A 79 -6.70 4.30 4.07
C ARG A 79 -6.19 5.42 4.97
N THR A 80 -6.08 5.17 6.28
CA THR A 80 -5.49 6.11 7.22
C THR A 80 -4.00 6.31 6.99
N GLN A 81 -3.25 5.24 6.80
CA GLN A 81 -1.80 5.31 6.53
C GLN A 81 -1.50 6.04 5.22
N LEU A 82 -2.27 5.77 4.15
CA LEU A 82 -2.06 6.41 2.84
C LEU A 82 -2.28 7.93 2.90
N ARG A 83 -3.27 8.41 3.66
CA ARG A 83 -3.49 9.85 3.86
C ARG A 83 -2.27 10.58 4.44
N THR A 84 -1.45 9.88 5.23
CA THR A 84 -0.22 10.44 5.81
C THR A 84 0.85 10.73 4.75
N TYR A 85 0.85 10.00 3.63
CA TYR A 85 1.87 10.10 2.58
C TYR A 85 1.40 10.87 1.33
N GLN A 86 0.11 11.22 1.25
CA GLN A 86 -0.48 12.00 0.15
C GLN A 86 -0.49 13.52 0.40
N ARG A 87 0.14 13.98 1.49
CA ARG A 87 0.31 15.40 1.84
C ARG A 87 1.68 15.90 1.39
#